data_AF-A0A662IAB3-F1
#
_entry.id   AF-A0A662IAB3-F1
#
_cell.length_a   1.000
_cell.length_b   1.000
_cell.length_c   1.000
_cell.angle_alpha   90.00
_cell.angle_beta   90.00
_cell.angle_gamma   90.00
#
_symmetry.space_group_name_H-M   'P 1'
#
loop_
_entity.id
_entity.type
_entity.pdbx_description
1 polymer ?
#
loop_
_entity_poly.entity_id
_entity_poly.type
_entity_poly.pdbx_seq_one_letter_code
_entity_poly.pdbx_strand_id
1 'polypeptide(L)'
;MKESAEALSSPKKLSEGEVLAFIPLALEDKVRLDEIRGRQVPTLRYHHLLKASGERYSPLVDLLEGFCECCDMGCLSRRLLRSLVDDLRRPFLTVLHEKPGEGIVRIEGRAALLSREPPVFKLERRIRGGGTYDGLGLPKEEGDRAVSLIAPFSYVLPHLYFDGEGRLKGVYVNINTPIEPCPPSSVWYVDAYVDVVWTQGEGAKIVDLEELHTAGEKGVFSREAVKKFEKLAAKVADKLVREHDVDSLARLAAELAYENLEESSWGEPGLPKLDV
;
A
#
# COMPACT_ATOMS: atom_id res chain seq x y z
N MET A 1 -16.56 -25.12 32.66
CA MET A 1 -17.33 -25.39 31.43
C MET A 1 -17.89 -26.81 31.38
N LYS A 2 -17.07 -27.87 31.53
CA LYS A 2 -17.54 -29.27 31.42
C LYS A 2 -18.56 -29.67 32.51
N GLU A 3 -18.27 -29.39 33.77
CA GLU A 3 -19.20 -29.62 34.90
C GLU A 3 -20.48 -28.77 34.78
N SER A 4 -20.37 -27.53 34.27
CA SER A 4 -21.51 -26.64 34.02
C SER A 4 -22.39 -27.12 32.86
N ALA A 5 -21.84 -27.90 31.92
CA ALA A 5 -22.57 -28.49 30.80
C ALA A 5 -23.35 -29.75 31.20
N GLU A 6 -22.77 -30.55 32.11
CA GLU A 6 -23.38 -31.78 32.62
C GLU A 6 -24.61 -31.50 33.50
N ALA A 7 -24.71 -30.31 34.08
CA ALA A 7 -25.87 -29.86 34.88
C ALA A 7 -27.05 -29.32 34.04
N LEU A 8 -26.92 -29.22 32.72
CA LEU A 8 -27.95 -28.66 31.85
C LEU A 8 -28.81 -29.75 31.21
N SER A 9 -30.10 -29.73 31.50
CA SER A 9 -31.09 -30.68 30.95
C SER A 9 -31.59 -30.32 29.54
N SER A 10 -31.12 -29.22 28.97
CA SER A 10 -31.49 -28.72 27.64
C SER A 10 -30.38 -27.81 27.10
N PRO A 11 -30.28 -27.61 25.76
CA PRO A 11 -29.28 -26.72 25.18
C PRO A 11 -29.38 -25.30 25.77
N LYS A 12 -28.33 -24.87 26.47
CA LYS A 12 -28.20 -23.49 26.97
C LYS A 12 -26.80 -22.95 26.69
N LYS A 13 -26.70 -21.63 26.54
CA LYS A 13 -25.44 -20.90 26.37
C LYS A 13 -24.58 -21.08 27.63
N LEU A 14 -23.39 -21.66 27.46
CA LEU A 14 -22.46 -22.00 28.54
C LEU A 14 -21.47 -20.87 28.87
N SER A 15 -21.15 -20.05 27.89
CA SER A 15 -20.38 -18.81 28.05
C SER A 15 -20.66 -17.85 26.89
N GLU A 16 -20.32 -16.58 27.06
CA GLU A 16 -20.35 -15.58 26.00
C GLU A 16 -19.28 -15.80 24.92
N GLY A 17 -18.30 -16.68 25.16
CA GLY A 17 -17.13 -16.84 24.29
C GLY A 17 -16.12 -15.72 24.46
N GLU A 18 -15.16 -15.66 23.53
CA GLU A 18 -14.15 -14.59 23.46
C GLU A 18 -14.46 -13.67 22.27
N VAL A 19 -14.19 -12.38 22.42
CA VAL A 19 -14.21 -11.43 21.31
C VAL A 19 -12.79 -11.33 20.77
N LEU A 20 -12.58 -11.80 19.54
CA LEU A 20 -11.32 -11.64 18.83
C LEU A 20 -11.37 -10.36 17.99
N ALA A 21 -10.41 -9.47 18.22
CA ALA A 21 -10.19 -8.29 17.40
C ALA A 21 -8.89 -8.47 16.61
N PHE A 22 -8.99 -8.32 15.29
CA PHE A 22 -7.83 -8.28 14.41
C PHE A 22 -7.52 -6.82 14.09
N ILE A 23 -6.35 -6.35 14.53
CA ILE A 23 -5.90 -4.98 14.31
C ILE A 23 -4.76 -5.03 13.29
N PRO A 24 -4.97 -4.60 12.03
CA PRO A 24 -3.89 -4.49 11.06
C PRO A 24 -2.94 -3.39 11.53
N LEU A 25 -1.63 -3.69 11.52
CA LEU A 25 -0.58 -2.73 11.80
C LEU A 25 0.00 -2.22 10.49
N ALA A 26 -0.05 -0.91 10.26
CA ALA A 26 0.56 -0.30 9.09
C ALA A 26 2.09 -0.28 9.21
N LEU A 27 2.77 0.05 8.10
CA LEU A 27 4.23 0.10 8.07
C LEU A 27 4.82 1.02 9.14
N GLU A 28 4.22 2.19 9.35
CA GLU A 28 4.68 3.14 10.38
C GLU A 28 4.58 2.56 11.79
N ASP A 29 3.50 1.82 12.07
CA ASP A 29 3.32 1.16 13.36
C ASP A 29 4.36 0.04 13.54
N LYS A 30 4.63 -0.73 12.48
CA LYS A 30 5.67 -1.77 12.45
C LYS A 30 7.05 -1.18 12.71
N VAL A 31 7.41 -0.08 12.05
CA VAL A 31 8.67 0.63 12.26
C VAL A 31 8.76 1.16 13.68
N ARG A 32 7.66 1.71 14.22
CA ARG A 32 7.64 2.16 15.62
C ARG A 32 7.85 1.01 16.61
N LEU A 33 7.29 -0.16 16.33
CA LEU A 33 7.52 -1.36 17.14
C LEU A 33 8.96 -1.87 17.01
N ASP A 34 9.57 -1.78 15.82
CA ASP A 34 10.99 -2.08 15.63
C ASP A 34 11.87 -1.18 16.51
N GLU A 35 11.60 0.14 16.54
CA GLU A 35 12.34 1.08 17.39
C GLU A 35 12.22 0.75 18.87
N ILE A 36 11.02 0.39 19.34
CA ILE A 36 10.79 0.02 20.74
C ILE A 36 11.57 -1.25 21.08
N ARG A 37 11.53 -2.25 20.20
CA ARG A 37 12.27 -3.51 20.37
C ARG A 37 13.79 -3.28 20.34
N GLY A 38 14.26 -2.41 19.45
CA GLY A 38 15.66 -2.02 19.28
C GLY A 38 16.30 -1.42 20.54
N ARG A 39 15.50 -0.93 21.49
CA ARG A 39 15.98 -0.46 22.80
C ARG A 39 16.40 -1.58 23.74
N GLN A 40 16.01 -2.81 23.46
CA GLN A 40 16.22 -3.97 24.35
C GLN A 40 17.10 -5.02 23.70
N VAL A 41 16.95 -5.23 22.39
CA VAL A 41 17.69 -6.23 21.64
C VAL A 41 18.07 -5.70 20.26
N PRO A 42 19.21 -6.14 19.69
CA PRO A 42 19.55 -5.83 18.30
C PRO A 42 18.38 -6.13 17.38
N THR A 43 17.96 -5.12 16.62
CA THR A 43 16.76 -5.20 15.77
C THR A 43 17.08 -4.58 14.42
N LEU A 44 16.83 -5.31 13.34
CA LEU A 44 16.92 -4.77 11.98
C LEU A 44 15.83 -3.71 11.79
N ARG A 45 16.14 -2.63 11.05
CA ARG A 45 15.08 -1.74 10.54
C ARG A 45 14.12 -2.55 9.66
N TYR A 46 12.82 -2.29 9.79
CA TYR A 46 11.73 -3.01 9.15
C TYR A 46 11.62 -4.49 9.56
N HIS A 47 12.05 -4.83 10.78
CA HIS A 47 11.98 -6.18 11.34
C HIS A 47 10.57 -6.75 11.21
N HIS A 48 9.53 -6.06 11.71
CA HIS A 48 8.17 -6.60 11.66
C HIS A 48 7.63 -6.79 10.22
N LEU A 49 7.96 -5.90 9.28
CA LEU A 49 7.65 -6.08 7.85
C LEU A 49 8.33 -7.34 7.30
N LEU A 50 9.64 -7.50 7.56
CA LEU A 50 10.43 -8.62 7.06
C LEU A 50 9.99 -9.95 7.69
N LYS A 51 9.66 -9.98 9.00
CA LYS A 51 9.09 -11.15 9.67
C LYS A 51 7.71 -11.51 9.09
N ALA A 52 6.90 -10.52 8.72
CA ALA A 52 5.60 -10.73 8.09
C ALA A 52 5.71 -11.20 6.62
N SER A 53 6.89 -11.06 5.99
CA SER A 53 7.12 -11.39 4.57
C SER A 53 7.35 -12.89 4.30
N GLY A 54 6.86 -13.77 5.19
CA GLY A 54 6.81 -15.21 5.00
C GLY A 54 8.12 -15.96 5.31
N GLU A 55 8.12 -17.26 4.96
CA GLU A 55 9.16 -18.23 5.33
C GLU A 55 10.56 -17.90 4.81
N ARG A 56 10.67 -17.09 3.74
CA ARG A 56 11.97 -16.68 3.21
C ARG A 56 12.64 -15.63 4.08
N TYR A 57 11.89 -14.61 4.52
CA TYR A 57 12.47 -13.45 5.20
C TYR A 57 12.50 -13.63 6.72
N SER A 58 11.51 -14.31 7.28
CA SER A 58 11.39 -14.46 8.73
C SER A 58 12.59 -15.12 9.40
N PRO A 59 13.15 -16.24 8.89
CA PRO A 59 14.37 -16.84 9.44
C PRO A 59 15.64 -16.05 9.14
N LEU A 60 15.67 -15.31 8.02
CA LEU A 60 16.82 -14.46 7.68
C LEU A 60 16.98 -13.31 8.66
N VAL A 61 15.87 -12.72 9.12
CA VAL A 61 15.88 -11.71 10.17
C VAL A 61 16.52 -12.26 11.45
N ASP A 62 16.06 -13.43 11.90
CA ASP A 62 16.57 -14.06 13.13
C ASP A 62 18.09 -14.34 13.04
N LEU A 63 18.54 -14.84 11.88
CA LEU A 63 19.96 -15.09 11.63
C LEU A 63 20.77 -13.80 11.62
N LEU A 64 20.31 -12.77 10.92
CA LEU A 64 21.05 -11.53 10.69
C LEU A 64 21.14 -10.65 11.95
N GLU A 65 20.13 -10.66 12.82
CA GLU A 65 20.20 -10.00 14.12
C GLU A 65 21.28 -10.61 15.03
N GLY A 66 21.62 -11.89 14.83
CA GLY A 66 22.75 -12.54 15.51
C GLY A 66 24.13 -12.02 15.11
N PHE A 67 24.26 -11.31 13.99
CA PHE A 67 25.53 -10.73 13.51
C PHE A 67 25.74 -9.27 13.91
N CYS A 68 24.92 -8.74 14.82
CA CYS A 68 24.97 -7.33 15.24
C CYS A 68 26.33 -6.89 15.82
N GLU A 69 27.14 -7.81 16.35
CA GLU A 69 28.46 -7.49 16.92
C GLU A 69 29.55 -7.24 15.85
N CYS A 70 29.36 -7.73 14.62
CA CYS A 70 30.39 -7.68 13.57
C CYS A 70 29.93 -7.03 12.26
N CYS A 71 28.63 -6.72 12.12
CA CYS A 71 28.04 -6.20 10.89
C CYS A 71 27.25 -4.90 11.14
N ASP A 72 27.20 -4.03 10.13
CA ASP A 72 26.32 -2.87 10.14
C ASP A 72 24.85 -3.29 9.90
N MET A 73 24.02 -3.17 10.94
CA MET A 73 22.60 -3.53 10.88
C MET A 73 21.84 -2.71 9.83
N GLY A 74 22.22 -1.46 9.60
CA GLY A 74 21.60 -0.63 8.56
C GLY A 74 21.82 -1.21 7.15
N CYS A 75 23.04 -1.64 6.86
CA CYS A 75 23.40 -2.31 5.61
C CYS A 75 22.61 -3.61 5.40
N LEU A 76 22.51 -4.44 6.44
CA LEU A 76 21.76 -5.69 6.40
C LEU A 76 20.26 -5.44 6.13
N SER A 77 19.65 -4.47 6.81
CA SER A 77 18.27 -4.05 6.57
C SER A 77 18.05 -3.60 5.13
N ARG A 78 18.91 -2.71 4.60
CA ARG A 78 18.82 -2.24 3.21
C ARG A 78 18.92 -3.39 2.20
N ARG A 79 19.79 -4.37 2.46
CA ARG A 79 19.95 -5.54 1.58
C ARG A 79 18.69 -6.42 1.57
N LEU A 80 18.09 -6.67 2.74
CA LEU A 80 16.84 -7.44 2.83
C LEU A 80 15.67 -6.71 2.18
N LEU A 81 15.50 -5.41 2.43
CA LEU A 81 14.45 -4.61 1.78
C LEU A 81 14.60 -4.59 0.26
N ARG A 82 15.82 -4.46 -0.26
CA ARG A 82 16.07 -4.54 -1.70
C ARG A 82 15.66 -5.89 -2.26
N SER A 83 16.01 -6.99 -1.58
CA SER A 83 15.57 -8.34 -1.96
C SER A 83 14.05 -8.46 -1.94
N LEU A 84 13.41 -7.89 -0.92
CA LEU A 84 11.96 -7.91 -0.74
C LEU A 84 11.24 -7.21 -1.89
N VAL A 85 11.72 -6.03 -2.30
CA VAL A 85 11.19 -5.30 -3.45
C VAL A 85 11.51 -6.01 -4.77
N ASP A 86 12.71 -6.57 -4.91
CA ASP A 86 13.11 -7.32 -6.11
C ASP A 86 12.19 -8.54 -6.34
N ASP A 87 11.65 -9.16 -5.28
CA ASP A 87 10.70 -10.27 -5.39
C ASP A 87 9.37 -9.88 -6.06
N LEU A 88 9.03 -8.58 -6.10
CA LEU A 88 7.86 -8.07 -6.84
C LEU A 88 8.08 -8.07 -8.36
N ARG A 89 9.30 -8.31 -8.86
CA ARG A 89 9.58 -8.42 -10.31
C ARG A 89 9.04 -9.74 -10.87
N ARG A 90 7.73 -9.84 -10.92
CA ARG A 90 6.95 -10.98 -11.41
C ARG A 90 6.05 -10.51 -12.56
N PRO A 91 5.70 -11.40 -13.51
CA PRO A 91 4.80 -11.04 -14.62
C PRO A 91 3.37 -10.73 -14.16
N PHE A 92 3.00 -11.10 -12.93
CA PHE A 92 1.72 -10.82 -12.31
C PHE A 92 1.93 -10.31 -10.89
N LEU A 93 1.15 -9.30 -10.51
CA LEU A 93 1.08 -8.80 -9.15
C LEU A 93 -0.38 -8.70 -8.68
N THR A 94 -0.57 -8.91 -7.39
CA THR A 94 -1.84 -8.68 -6.70
C THR A 94 -1.68 -7.51 -5.74
N VAL A 95 -2.53 -6.50 -5.87
CA VAL A 95 -2.69 -5.46 -4.85
C VAL A 95 -3.78 -5.91 -3.88
N LEU A 96 -3.45 -5.96 -2.60
CA LEU A 96 -4.34 -6.24 -1.49
C LEU A 96 -4.73 -4.92 -0.84
N HIS A 97 -5.93 -4.46 -1.15
CA HIS A 97 -6.52 -3.23 -0.63
C HIS A 97 -7.33 -3.58 0.62
N GLU A 98 -6.77 -3.34 1.80
CA GLU A 98 -7.44 -3.57 3.08
C GLU A 98 -8.33 -2.37 3.42
N LYS A 99 -9.64 -2.58 3.44
CA LYS A 99 -10.59 -1.61 4.00
C LYS A 99 -10.84 -1.98 5.47
N PRO A 100 -10.43 -1.14 6.44
CA PRO A 100 -10.64 -1.43 7.85
C PRO A 100 -12.09 -1.85 8.18
N GLY A 101 -12.27 -3.06 8.68
CA GLY A 101 -13.58 -3.59 9.07
C GLY A 101 -14.48 -4.08 7.92
N GLU A 102 -14.08 -3.89 6.65
CA GLU A 102 -14.80 -4.36 5.45
C GLU A 102 -14.06 -5.50 4.74
N GLY A 103 -12.79 -5.71 5.06
CA GLY A 103 -11.95 -6.80 4.55
C GLY A 103 -11.10 -6.39 3.35
N ILE A 104 -10.59 -7.40 2.63
CA ILE A 104 -9.57 -7.20 1.59
C ILE A 104 -10.17 -7.30 0.19
N VAL A 105 -10.01 -6.24 -0.59
CA VAL A 105 -10.26 -6.25 -2.04
C VAL A 105 -8.97 -6.62 -2.77
N ARG A 106 -9.06 -7.54 -3.74
CA ARG A 106 -7.92 -8.01 -4.54
C ARG A 106 -7.96 -7.41 -5.94
N ILE A 107 -6.88 -6.75 -6.34
CA ILE A 107 -6.69 -6.22 -7.68
C ILE A 107 -5.51 -6.93 -8.33
N GLU A 108 -5.80 -7.79 -9.31
CA GLU A 108 -4.80 -8.63 -9.96
C GLU A 108 -4.62 -8.24 -11.43
N GLY A 109 -3.38 -8.26 -11.91
CA GLY A 109 -3.07 -7.86 -13.28
C GLY A 109 -1.67 -8.25 -13.72
N ARG A 110 -1.36 -7.99 -14.98
CA ARG A 110 -0.01 -8.16 -15.51
C ARG A 110 0.86 -7.03 -15.00
N ALA A 111 2.03 -7.35 -14.47
CA ALA A 111 2.95 -6.38 -13.92
C ALA A 111 4.22 -6.28 -14.76
N ALA A 112 4.71 -5.06 -14.94
CA ALA A 112 6.00 -4.76 -15.55
C ALA A 112 6.74 -3.72 -14.71
N LEU A 113 8.06 -3.77 -14.69
CA LEU A 113 8.87 -2.75 -14.04
C LEU A 113 8.97 -1.53 -14.94
N LEU A 114 8.50 -0.38 -14.47
CA LEU A 114 8.52 0.89 -15.19
C LEU A 114 9.78 1.71 -14.87
N SER A 115 10.20 1.68 -13.60
CA SER A 115 11.44 2.32 -13.13
C SER A 115 12.16 1.40 -12.16
N ARG A 116 13.51 1.41 -12.18
CA ARG A 116 14.34 0.61 -11.25
C ARG A 116 14.69 1.39 -9.98
N GLU A 117 14.97 2.68 -10.13
CA GLU A 117 15.48 3.54 -9.06
C GLU A 117 14.86 4.94 -9.22
N PRO A 118 13.88 5.32 -8.37
CA PRO A 118 13.16 4.45 -7.43
C PRO A 118 12.31 3.38 -8.17
N PRO A 119 12.06 2.21 -7.54
CA PRO A 119 11.30 1.13 -8.17
C PRO A 119 9.82 1.51 -8.33
N VAL A 120 9.30 1.42 -9.55
CA VAL A 120 7.88 1.60 -9.85
C VAL A 120 7.41 0.46 -10.74
N PHE A 121 6.32 -0.20 -10.35
CA PHE A 121 5.70 -1.29 -11.09
C PHE A 121 4.41 -0.80 -11.71
N LYS A 122 4.21 -1.14 -12.99
CA LYS A 122 3.00 -0.87 -13.74
C LYS A 122 2.15 -2.13 -13.77
N LEU A 123 0.96 -2.07 -13.19
CA LEU A 123 -0.04 -3.14 -13.24
C LEU A 123 -1.10 -2.80 -14.28
N GLU A 124 -1.26 -3.66 -15.29
CA GLU A 124 -2.26 -3.48 -16.34
C GLU A 124 -3.40 -4.49 -16.23
N ARG A 125 -4.63 -3.99 -16.40
CA ARG A 125 -5.85 -4.80 -16.43
C ARG A 125 -6.76 -4.35 -17.56
N ARG A 126 -7.47 -5.29 -18.17
CA ARG A 126 -8.61 -4.99 -19.03
C ARG A 126 -9.85 -4.87 -18.16
N ILE A 127 -10.62 -3.82 -18.38
CA ILE A 127 -11.88 -3.59 -17.70
C ILE A 127 -12.99 -4.26 -18.50
N ARG A 128 -13.83 -5.02 -17.79
CA ARG A 128 -15.08 -5.51 -18.35
C ARG A 128 -16.08 -4.36 -18.25
N GLY A 129 -16.80 -4.09 -19.34
CA GLY A 129 -17.78 -3.01 -19.36
C GLY A 129 -18.88 -3.18 -18.30
N GLY A 130 -19.61 -2.10 -18.03
CA GLY A 130 -20.76 -2.09 -17.13
C GLY A 130 -20.52 -1.28 -15.84
N GLY A 131 -21.43 -0.35 -15.58
CA GLY A 131 -21.36 0.59 -14.45
C GLY A 131 -20.49 1.81 -14.74
N THR A 132 -20.11 2.51 -13.67
CA THR A 132 -19.24 3.69 -13.73
C THR A 132 -17.98 3.50 -12.89
N TYR A 133 -16.93 4.24 -13.19
CA TYR A 133 -15.78 4.38 -12.29
C TYR A 133 -16.19 5.23 -11.09
N ASP A 134 -16.05 4.65 -9.90
CA ASP A 134 -16.40 5.31 -8.63
C ASP A 134 -15.49 6.55 -8.43
N GLY A 135 -16.05 7.62 -7.87
CA GLY A 135 -15.43 8.94 -7.75
C GLY A 135 -15.31 9.73 -9.07
N LEU A 136 -15.08 9.06 -10.20
CA LEU A 136 -14.91 9.67 -11.53
C LEU A 136 -16.22 9.95 -12.26
N GLY A 137 -17.27 9.15 -12.02
CA GLY A 137 -18.57 9.31 -12.71
C GLY A 137 -18.55 8.97 -14.21
N LEU A 138 -17.45 8.38 -14.70
CA LEU A 138 -17.29 8.01 -16.11
C LEU A 138 -17.77 6.57 -16.37
N PRO A 139 -18.37 6.27 -17.53
CA PRO A 139 -18.83 4.92 -17.85
C PRO A 139 -17.66 3.95 -18.02
N LYS A 140 -17.82 2.73 -17.50
CA LYS A 140 -16.93 1.59 -17.77
C LYS A 140 -17.33 0.94 -19.08
N GLU A 141 -16.44 0.95 -20.06
CA GLU A 141 -16.70 0.39 -21.39
C GLU A 141 -15.86 -0.86 -21.64
N GLU A 142 -16.40 -1.78 -22.43
CA GLU A 142 -15.63 -2.97 -22.83
C GLU A 142 -14.45 -2.54 -23.70
N GLY A 143 -13.25 -3.01 -23.34
CA GLY A 143 -12.01 -2.59 -24.01
C GLY A 143 -11.25 -1.50 -23.27
N ASP A 144 -11.86 -0.84 -22.27
CA ASP A 144 -11.15 0.05 -21.36
C ASP A 144 -9.95 -0.67 -20.71
N ARG A 145 -8.89 0.08 -20.45
CA ARG A 145 -7.69 -0.41 -19.76
C ARG A 145 -7.42 0.40 -18.50
N ALA A 146 -7.18 -0.30 -17.39
CA ALA A 146 -6.68 0.31 -16.17
C ALA A 146 -5.18 0.07 -16.02
N VAL A 147 -4.45 1.13 -15.70
CA VAL A 147 -3.03 1.11 -15.37
C VAL A 147 -2.85 1.58 -13.94
N SER A 148 -2.41 0.71 -13.04
CA SER A 148 -2.07 1.08 -11.66
C SER A 148 -0.55 1.22 -11.51
N LEU A 149 -0.11 2.25 -10.78
CA LEU A 149 1.31 2.54 -10.58
C LEU A 149 1.70 2.26 -9.13
N ILE A 150 2.42 1.17 -8.92
CA ILE A 150 2.78 0.66 -7.59
C ILE A 150 4.23 1.04 -7.33
N ALA A 151 4.45 2.02 -6.46
CA ALA A 151 5.75 2.29 -5.87
C ALA A 151 5.77 1.70 -4.45
N PRO A 152 6.71 0.78 -4.13
CA PRO A 152 6.85 0.25 -2.78
C PRO A 152 6.97 1.38 -1.76
N PHE A 153 6.28 1.21 -0.65
CA PHE A 153 6.19 2.14 0.48
C PHE A 153 5.44 3.45 0.18
N SER A 154 4.90 3.65 -1.03
CA SER A 154 4.08 4.82 -1.37
C SER A 154 2.85 4.97 -0.49
N TYR A 155 2.55 6.21 -0.08
CA TYR A 155 1.25 6.59 0.51
C TYR A 155 0.12 6.70 -0.51
N VAL A 156 0.42 6.47 -1.79
CA VAL A 156 -0.54 6.61 -2.87
C VAL A 156 -0.48 5.47 -3.87
N LEU A 157 -1.63 5.11 -4.43
CA LEU A 157 -1.75 4.20 -5.56
C LEU A 157 -2.52 4.88 -6.71
N PRO A 158 -1.80 5.46 -7.69
CA PRO A 158 -2.43 6.01 -8.89
C PRO A 158 -3.00 4.93 -9.80
N HIS A 159 -4.21 5.16 -10.29
CA HIS A 159 -4.92 4.40 -11.29
C HIS A 159 -5.30 5.31 -12.46
N LEU A 160 -4.81 4.98 -13.65
CA LEU A 160 -5.16 5.66 -14.89
C LEU A 160 -6.10 4.77 -15.70
N TYR A 161 -7.22 5.34 -16.16
CA TYR A 161 -8.20 4.65 -16.99
C TYR A 161 -8.17 5.17 -18.41
N PHE A 162 -7.98 4.27 -19.37
CA PHE A 162 -7.95 4.56 -20.79
C PHE A 162 -9.12 3.90 -21.49
N ASP A 163 -9.65 4.53 -22.53
CA ASP A 163 -10.63 3.92 -23.43
C ASP A 163 -10.00 2.87 -24.36
N GLY A 164 -10.83 2.24 -25.19
CA GLY A 164 -10.41 1.24 -26.18
C GLY A 164 -9.44 1.79 -27.25
N GLU A 165 -9.43 3.10 -27.49
CA GLU A 165 -8.50 3.77 -28.40
C GLU A 165 -7.20 4.23 -27.69
N GLY A 166 -7.10 4.06 -26.37
CA GLY A 166 -5.94 4.43 -25.58
C GLY A 166 -5.92 5.89 -25.10
N ARG A 167 -7.05 6.62 -25.19
CA ARG A 167 -7.17 7.98 -24.66
C ARG A 167 -7.48 7.94 -23.17
N LEU A 168 -6.86 8.84 -22.41
CA LEU A 168 -7.07 8.94 -20.96
C LEU A 168 -8.50 9.43 -20.67
N LYS A 169 -9.29 8.61 -19.97
CA LYS A 169 -10.64 8.95 -19.48
C LYS A 169 -10.56 9.73 -18.18
N GLY A 170 -9.73 9.26 -17.25
CA GLY A 170 -9.57 9.88 -15.95
C GLY A 170 -8.51 9.19 -15.10
N VAL A 171 -8.18 9.83 -13.98
CA VAL A 171 -7.20 9.37 -13.00
C VAL A 171 -7.86 9.28 -11.64
N TYR A 172 -7.62 8.20 -10.92
CA TYR A 172 -8.03 8.01 -9.54
C TYR A 172 -6.77 7.67 -8.73
N VAL A 173 -6.50 8.41 -7.67
CA VAL A 173 -5.34 8.19 -6.80
C VAL A 173 -5.85 7.87 -5.41
N ASN A 174 -5.67 6.62 -5.01
CA ASN A 174 -5.98 6.20 -3.65
C ASN A 174 -4.94 6.75 -2.68
N ILE A 175 -5.37 7.33 -1.57
CA ILE A 175 -4.50 7.66 -0.44
C ILE A 175 -4.58 6.51 0.56
N ASN A 176 -3.43 6.00 0.96
CA ASN A 176 -3.34 4.78 1.75
C ASN A 176 -2.17 4.83 2.73
N THR A 177 -2.11 3.87 3.66
CA THR A 177 -0.87 3.60 4.40
C THR A 177 0.22 3.09 3.44
N PRO A 178 1.51 3.19 3.79
CA PRO A 178 2.60 2.83 2.88
C PRO A 178 2.42 1.44 2.25
N ILE A 179 2.55 1.33 0.92
CA ILE A 179 2.40 0.07 0.20
C ILE A 179 3.49 -0.92 0.58
N GLU A 180 3.15 -1.95 1.37
CA GLU A 180 4.08 -2.97 1.82
C GLU A 180 4.22 -4.09 0.77
N PRO A 181 5.45 -4.48 0.38
CA PRO A 181 5.65 -5.70 -0.38
C PRO A 181 5.23 -6.94 0.42
N CYS A 182 4.43 -7.82 -0.19
CA CYS A 182 4.01 -9.10 0.36
C CYS A 182 4.40 -10.21 -0.63
N PRO A 183 5.57 -10.84 -0.47
CA PRO A 183 6.01 -11.95 -1.31
C PRO A 183 4.98 -13.10 -1.31
N PRO A 184 4.87 -13.86 -2.42
CA PRO A 184 5.78 -13.85 -3.56
C PRO A 184 5.43 -12.86 -4.69
N SER A 185 4.21 -12.33 -4.72
CA SER A 185 3.72 -11.52 -5.86
C SER A 185 2.56 -10.61 -5.48
N SER A 186 2.58 -10.06 -4.27
CA SER A 186 1.56 -9.12 -3.83
C SER A 186 2.14 -7.89 -3.15
N VAL A 187 1.32 -6.86 -3.06
CA VAL A 187 1.54 -5.72 -2.19
C VAL A 187 0.29 -5.49 -1.35
N TRP A 188 0.45 -4.92 -0.16
CA TRP A 188 -0.65 -4.69 0.77
C TRP A 188 -0.58 -3.27 1.33
N TYR A 189 -1.73 -2.67 1.55
CA TYR A 189 -1.87 -1.43 2.28
C TYR A 189 -3.25 -1.37 2.94
N VAL A 190 -3.39 -0.43 3.87
CA VAL A 190 -4.66 -0.05 4.48
C VAL A 190 -5.18 1.22 3.83
N ASP A 191 -6.42 1.17 3.34
CA ASP A 191 -7.11 2.29 2.73
C ASP A 191 -7.33 3.44 3.73
N ALA A 192 -7.06 4.68 3.32
CA ALA A 192 -7.30 5.86 4.17
C ALA A 192 -8.71 6.46 3.97
N TYR A 193 -9.56 5.84 3.14
CA TYR A 193 -10.91 6.30 2.80
C TYR A 193 -10.98 7.67 2.10
N VAL A 194 -9.85 8.23 1.68
CA VAL A 194 -9.81 9.50 0.95
C VAL A 194 -9.09 9.28 -0.36
N ASP A 195 -9.67 9.80 -1.44
CA ASP A 195 -9.11 9.65 -2.77
C ASP A 195 -8.99 11.01 -3.46
N VAL A 196 -8.16 11.07 -4.49
CA VAL A 196 -8.07 12.22 -5.38
C VAL A 196 -8.31 11.77 -6.80
N VAL A 197 -9.28 12.38 -7.46
CA VAL A 197 -9.65 12.02 -8.81
C VAL A 197 -9.50 13.19 -9.75
N TRP A 198 -9.26 12.90 -11.03
CA TRP A 198 -9.16 13.88 -12.09
C TRP A 198 -9.89 13.42 -13.35
N THR A 199 -10.64 14.34 -13.96
CA THR A 199 -11.21 14.17 -15.31
C THR A 199 -10.99 15.43 -16.15
N GLN A 200 -11.06 15.30 -17.46
CA GLN A 200 -10.96 16.45 -18.37
C GLN A 200 -12.07 17.49 -18.13
N GLY A 201 -13.26 17.06 -17.67
CA GLY A 201 -14.42 17.94 -17.48
C GLY A 201 -14.43 18.66 -16.13
N GLU A 202 -13.96 18.00 -15.06
CA GLU A 202 -14.07 18.52 -13.68
C GLU A 202 -12.74 18.95 -13.07
N GLY A 203 -11.60 18.59 -13.68
CA GLY A 203 -10.29 18.79 -13.09
C GLY A 203 -10.06 17.88 -11.88
N ALA A 204 -9.07 18.24 -11.04
CA ALA A 204 -8.71 17.48 -9.85
C ALA A 204 -9.63 17.81 -8.67
N LYS A 205 -10.15 16.78 -7.99
CA LYS A 205 -10.98 16.91 -6.79
C LYS A 205 -10.62 15.85 -5.75
N ILE A 206 -10.67 16.22 -4.48
CA ILE A 206 -10.60 15.29 -3.35
C ILE A 206 -12.02 14.75 -3.12
N VAL A 207 -12.15 13.43 -2.96
CA VAL A 207 -13.42 12.76 -2.68
C VAL A 207 -13.31 11.95 -1.39
N ASP A 208 -14.46 11.67 -0.79
CA ASP A 208 -14.62 10.79 0.38
C ASP A 208 -13.88 11.25 1.65
N LEU A 209 -13.54 12.55 1.73
CA LEU A 209 -12.92 13.17 2.91
C LEU A 209 -13.70 12.91 4.21
N GLU A 210 -15.02 12.81 4.12
CA GLU A 210 -15.87 12.64 5.30
C GLU A 210 -15.82 11.20 5.83
N GLU A 211 -15.49 10.23 4.96
CA GLU A 211 -15.23 8.85 5.37
C GLU A 211 -13.93 8.77 6.19
N LEU A 212 -12.87 9.47 5.77
CA LEU A 212 -11.63 9.60 6.56
C LEU A 212 -11.91 10.24 7.93
N HIS A 213 -12.72 11.30 7.99
CA HIS A 213 -13.08 11.95 9.26
C HIS A 213 -13.87 10.99 10.16
N THR A 214 -14.83 10.28 9.59
CA THR A 214 -15.61 9.25 10.30
C THR A 214 -14.71 8.14 10.84
N ALA A 215 -13.72 7.70 10.08
CA ALA A 215 -12.73 6.72 10.52
C ALA A 215 -11.89 7.26 11.71
N GLY A 216 -11.55 8.55 11.68
CA GLY A 216 -10.91 9.25 12.80
C GLY A 216 -11.77 9.31 14.06
N GLU A 217 -13.06 9.64 13.93
CA GLU A 217 -14.02 9.69 15.05
C GLU A 217 -14.24 8.32 15.70
N LYS A 218 -14.27 7.27 14.88
CA LYS A 218 -14.37 5.87 15.33
C LYS A 218 -13.07 5.31 15.91
N GLY A 219 -11.97 6.06 15.86
CA GLY A 219 -10.66 5.63 16.36
C GLY A 219 -9.97 4.58 15.48
N VAL A 220 -10.40 4.41 14.23
CA VAL A 220 -9.69 3.57 13.24
C VAL A 220 -8.34 4.19 12.91
N PHE A 221 -8.32 5.52 12.73
CA PHE A 221 -7.09 6.29 12.54
C PHE A 221 -6.90 7.31 13.68
N SER A 222 -5.65 7.54 14.06
CA SER A 222 -5.30 8.60 15.00
C SER A 222 -5.57 9.98 14.38
N ARG A 223 -5.70 11.01 15.21
CA ARG A 223 -5.88 12.40 14.74
C ARG A 223 -4.68 12.86 13.89
N GLU A 224 -3.50 12.36 14.21
CA GLU A 224 -2.27 12.62 13.47
C GLU A 224 -2.29 11.96 12.09
N ALA A 225 -2.77 10.71 12.00
CA ALA A 225 -2.93 10.00 10.74
C ALA A 225 -3.96 10.67 9.83
N VAL A 226 -5.13 11.07 10.36
CA VAL A 226 -6.14 11.83 9.61
C VAL A 226 -5.53 13.09 8.99
N LYS A 227 -4.91 13.95 9.82
CA LYS A 227 -4.26 15.18 9.33
C LYS A 227 -3.17 14.91 8.29
N LYS A 228 -2.48 13.77 8.38
CA LYS A 228 -1.46 13.37 7.42
C LYS A 228 -2.09 13.00 6.08
N PHE A 229 -3.15 12.19 6.07
CA PHE A 229 -3.86 11.80 4.85
C PHE A 229 -4.54 13.00 4.18
N GLU A 230 -5.10 13.95 4.93
CA GLU A 230 -5.63 15.21 4.37
C GLU A 230 -4.55 16.00 3.63
N LYS A 231 -3.36 16.15 4.24
CA LYS A 231 -2.23 16.84 3.63
C LYS A 231 -1.73 16.12 2.38
N LEU A 232 -1.70 14.79 2.40
CA LEU A 232 -1.33 13.98 1.25
C LEU A 232 -2.34 14.15 0.11
N ALA A 233 -3.64 14.07 0.40
CA ALA A 233 -4.71 14.31 -0.57
C ALA A 233 -4.60 15.70 -1.20
N ALA A 234 -4.39 16.75 -0.39
CA ALA A 234 -4.18 18.11 -0.90
C ALA A 234 -2.94 18.24 -1.79
N LYS A 235 -1.82 17.60 -1.41
CA LYS A 235 -0.59 17.59 -2.21
C LYS A 235 -0.78 16.87 -3.55
N VAL A 236 -1.49 15.74 -3.54
CA VAL A 236 -1.81 14.97 -4.75
C VAL A 236 -2.76 15.76 -5.66
N ALA A 237 -3.75 16.44 -5.11
CA ALA A 237 -4.66 17.29 -5.88
C ALA A 237 -3.92 18.42 -6.60
N ASP A 238 -3.00 19.14 -5.93
CA ASP A 238 -2.19 20.19 -6.59
C ASP A 238 -1.32 19.64 -7.73
N LYS A 239 -0.76 18.43 -7.57
CA LYS A 239 0.01 17.75 -8.63
C LYS A 239 -0.87 17.42 -9.84
N LEU A 240 -2.03 16.85 -9.58
CA LEU A 240 -3.05 16.47 -10.58
C LEU A 240 -3.75 17.66 -11.23
N VAL A 241 -3.41 18.91 -10.91
CA VAL A 241 -3.85 20.05 -11.73
C VAL A 241 -2.91 20.27 -12.93
N ARG A 242 -1.67 19.78 -12.83
CA ARG A 242 -0.58 20.11 -13.77
C ARG A 242 -0.23 18.94 -14.67
N GLU A 243 -0.07 17.75 -14.11
CA GLU A 243 0.40 16.55 -14.82
C GLU A 243 -0.45 15.33 -14.42
N HIS A 244 -0.80 14.50 -15.41
CA HIS A 244 -1.74 13.38 -15.26
C HIS A 244 -1.37 12.18 -16.14
N ASP A 245 -0.21 12.22 -16.80
CA ASP A 245 0.29 11.10 -17.60
C ASP A 245 0.96 10.03 -16.72
N VAL A 246 1.25 8.89 -17.32
CA VAL A 246 1.85 7.73 -16.63
C VAL A 246 3.16 8.08 -15.94
N ASP A 247 4.01 8.90 -16.55
CA ASP A 247 5.34 9.18 -16.03
C ASP A 247 5.27 10.17 -14.87
N SER A 248 4.42 11.19 -14.98
CA SER A 248 4.17 12.14 -13.89
C SER A 248 3.62 11.45 -12.65
N LEU A 249 2.69 10.50 -12.81
CA LEU A 249 2.08 9.78 -11.70
C LEU A 249 3.00 8.69 -11.14
N ALA A 250 3.87 8.11 -11.96
CA ALA A 250 4.93 7.22 -11.49
C ALA A 250 5.92 7.97 -10.59
N ARG A 251 6.32 9.19 -11.00
CA ARG A 251 7.16 10.07 -10.17
C ARG A 251 6.46 10.48 -8.88
N LEU A 252 5.16 10.82 -8.95
CA LEU A 252 4.36 11.15 -7.77
C LEU A 252 4.33 9.99 -6.76
N ALA A 253 4.03 8.77 -7.22
CA ALA A 253 3.98 7.60 -6.34
C ALA A 253 5.34 7.34 -5.68
N ALA A 254 6.43 7.47 -6.43
CA ALA A 254 7.76 7.30 -5.87
C ALA A 254 8.17 8.41 -4.90
N GLU A 255 7.82 9.68 -5.16
CA GLU A 255 8.10 10.80 -4.25
C GLU A 255 7.35 10.67 -2.92
N LEU A 256 6.17 10.06 -2.94
CA LEU A 256 5.35 9.84 -1.75
C LEU A 256 5.61 8.47 -1.11
N ALA A 257 6.73 7.81 -1.40
CA ALA A 257 7.19 6.66 -0.65
C ALA A 257 7.56 7.03 0.79
N TYR A 258 7.06 6.25 1.75
CA TYR A 258 7.42 6.33 3.15
C TYR A 258 8.91 6.09 3.33
N GLU A 259 9.53 7.09 3.93
CA GLU A 259 10.97 7.25 4.00
C GLU A 259 11.58 7.21 2.59
N ASN A 260 11.96 8.39 2.08
CA ASN A 260 13.16 8.49 1.26
C ASN A 260 14.24 7.72 2.01
N LEU A 261 14.50 6.47 1.59
CA LEU A 261 15.36 5.46 2.21
C LEU A 261 16.80 5.99 2.33
N GLU A 262 17.00 6.92 3.24
CA GLU A 262 18.18 7.75 3.51
C GLU A 262 18.93 8.24 2.26
N GLU A 263 18.95 9.56 2.07
CA GLU A 263 19.83 10.28 1.15
C GLU A 263 21.17 9.53 0.92
N SER A 264 21.46 9.18 -0.35
CA SER A 264 22.68 8.56 -0.90
C SER A 264 22.73 7.05 -1.21
N SER A 265 21.65 6.27 -1.08
CA SER A 265 21.72 4.80 -1.35
C SER A 265 21.25 4.32 -2.74
N TRP A 266 20.79 5.24 -3.59
CA TRP A 266 20.45 5.02 -4.99
C TRP A 266 21.13 6.15 -5.76
N GLY A 267 21.84 5.83 -6.85
CA GLY A 267 22.72 6.78 -7.55
C GLY A 267 21.99 8.06 -7.97
N GLU A 268 22.74 9.11 -8.34
CA GLU A 268 22.18 10.39 -8.80
C GLU A 268 20.95 10.21 -9.70
N PRO A 269 19.95 11.12 -9.62
CA PRO A 269 18.74 11.05 -10.43
C PRO A 269 19.07 11.22 -11.92
N GLY A 270 19.46 10.12 -12.55
CA GLY A 270 19.40 9.96 -13.99
C GLY A 270 17.93 9.91 -14.37
N LEU A 271 17.42 11.03 -14.89
CA LEU A 271 16.11 11.11 -15.52
C LEU A 271 15.90 9.87 -16.42
N PRO A 272 14.85 9.05 -16.18
CA PRO A 272 14.57 7.95 -17.08
C PRO A 272 14.19 8.52 -18.44
N LYS A 273 15.03 8.27 -19.45
CA LYS A 273 14.56 8.19 -20.83
C LYS A 273 13.86 6.85 -20.95
N LEU A 274 12.53 6.88 -21.03
CA LEU A 274 11.74 5.73 -21.39
C LEU A 274 11.90 5.51 -22.89
N ASP A 275 12.35 4.32 -23.27
CA ASP A 275 12.31 3.90 -24.67
C ASP A 275 10.83 3.71 -25.06
N VAL A 276 10.41 4.49 -26.05
CA VAL A 276 9.07 4.49 -26.68
C VAL A 276 8.82 3.19 -27.42
#